data_AF-A0A662Q0J1-F1
#
_entry.id   AF-A0A662Q0J1-F1
#
_cell.length_a   1.000
_cell.length_b   1.000
_cell.length_c   1.000
_cell.angle_alpha   90.00
_cell.angle_beta   90.00
_cell.angle_gamma   90.00
#
_symmetry.space_group_name_H-M   'P 1'
#
loop_
_entity.id
_entity.type
_entity.pdbx_description
1 polymer ?
#
loop_
_entity_poly.entity_id
_entity_poly.type
_entity_poly.pdbx_seq_one_letter_code
_entity_poly.pdbx_strand_id
1 'polypeptide(L)'
;MTASSSSLTPRCLSSSPRSLGGESIMDTSEPLRKLLLKAVRDIADYQFGRDVGEKLFPESCRVQLSKRTGKPRYVYLGGDLLATIRYPDNLLALTLKGAERLREVLGEKAGRVIIREEAVEKLRKGMSPAASDLVFCSDGIRPGDEVVVEAENGRILAVGRAVVSAQTMREAGSGVIVKVRKACKT
;
A
#
# COMPACT_ATOMS: atom_id res chain seq x y z
N MET A 1 -4.25 -52.82 67.00
CA MET A 1 -3.17 -52.00 66.42
C MET A 1 -3.72 -50.57 66.29
N THR A 2 -3.76 -49.72 67.34
CA THR A 2 -2.67 -48.87 67.90
C THR A 2 -1.90 -48.14 66.79
N ALA A 3 -1.67 -46.81 66.76
CA ALA A 3 -1.74 -45.71 67.74
C ALA A 3 -1.90 -44.38 66.95
N SER A 4 -2.68 -43.39 67.39
CA SER A 4 -2.34 -42.27 68.31
C SER A 4 -1.66 -41.04 67.66
N SER A 5 -2.42 -39.92 67.70
CA SER A 5 -2.03 -38.55 68.08
C SER A 5 -0.82 -37.87 67.43
N SER A 6 -0.99 -36.65 66.91
CA SER A 6 -1.03 -35.41 67.70
C SER A 6 -0.88 -34.16 66.81
N SER A 7 -1.48 -33.09 67.30
CA SER A 7 -1.49 -31.69 66.86
C SER A 7 -0.13 -31.09 66.53
N LEU A 8 -0.12 -30.09 65.64
CA LEU A 8 0.48 -28.76 65.85
C LEU A 8 0.17 -27.86 64.64
N THR A 9 -0.49 -26.74 64.90
CA THR A 9 -0.64 -25.61 63.96
C THR A 9 0.69 -24.86 63.82
N PRO A 10 0.87 -24.13 62.71
CA PRO A 10 1.45 -22.81 62.85
C PRO A 10 0.60 -21.74 62.14
N ARG A 11 0.56 -20.59 62.82
CA ARG A 11 -0.04 -19.33 62.40
C ARG A 11 0.70 -18.69 61.21
N CYS A 12 -0.08 -17.87 60.51
CA CYS A 12 0.27 -16.85 59.52
C CYS A 12 1.71 -16.31 59.53
N LEU A 13 2.26 -16.15 58.34
CA LEU A 13 2.95 -14.92 57.93
C LEU A 13 2.51 -14.59 56.49
N SER A 14 1.56 -13.67 56.40
CA SER A 14 1.26 -12.91 55.20
C SER A 14 2.54 -12.21 54.74
N SER A 15 3.23 -12.79 53.77
CA SER A 15 4.21 -12.06 52.98
C SER A 15 3.49 -11.56 51.75
N SER A 16 2.94 -10.35 51.85
CA SER A 16 2.50 -9.55 50.72
C SER A 16 3.62 -9.61 49.65
N PRO A 17 3.34 -10.00 48.40
CA PRO A 17 4.28 -9.71 47.34
C PRO A 17 4.41 -8.19 47.32
N ARG A 18 5.62 -7.71 47.65
CA ARG A 18 6.02 -6.32 47.51
C ARG A 18 5.57 -5.90 46.11
N SER A 19 4.84 -4.79 46.04
CA SER A 19 4.59 -4.06 44.80
C SER A 19 5.96 -3.66 44.22
N LEU A 20 6.54 -4.56 43.43
CA LEU A 20 7.62 -4.23 42.53
C LEU A 20 7.02 -3.36 41.44
N GLY A 21 7.70 -2.23 41.24
CA GLY A 21 7.22 -1.06 40.54
C GLY A 21 6.63 -1.36 39.17
N GLY A 22 5.78 -0.43 38.74
CA GLY A 22 5.16 -0.43 37.44
C GLY A 22 6.18 -0.74 36.35
N GLU A 23 6.13 -1.97 35.86
CA GLU A 23 6.55 -2.28 34.51
C GLU A 23 5.67 -1.39 33.63
N SER A 24 6.29 -0.37 33.03
CA SER A 24 5.72 0.36 31.91
C SER A 24 5.15 -0.67 30.95
N ILE A 25 3.82 -0.75 30.88
CA ILE A 25 3.11 -1.55 29.89
C ILE A 25 3.57 -1.00 28.54
N MET A 26 4.57 -1.67 27.94
CA MET A 26 4.96 -1.36 26.56
C MET A 26 3.71 -1.59 25.73
N ASP A 27 3.23 -0.53 25.08
CA ASP A 27 2.12 -0.65 24.16
C ASP A 27 2.55 -1.57 23.02
N THR A 28 2.11 -2.83 23.10
CA THR A 28 2.34 -3.87 22.08
C THR A 28 1.91 -3.44 20.66
N SER A 29 1.16 -2.33 20.53
CA SER A 29 0.74 -1.76 19.26
C SER A 29 1.90 -1.13 18.44
N GLU A 30 2.90 -0.55 19.08
CA GLU A 30 3.96 0.21 18.38
C GLU A 30 4.92 -0.68 17.59
N PRO A 31 5.48 -1.77 18.16
CA PRO A 31 6.32 -2.70 17.40
C PRO A 31 5.57 -3.31 16.20
N LEU A 32 4.30 -3.64 16.38
CA LEU A 32 3.44 -4.16 15.30
C LEU A 32 3.23 -3.11 14.22
N ARG A 33 2.88 -1.87 14.59
CA ARG A 33 2.67 -0.76 13.65
C ARG A 33 3.92 -0.54 12.78
N LYS A 34 5.11 -0.53 13.39
CA LYS A 34 6.38 -0.39 12.68
C LYS A 34 6.62 -1.54 11.70
N LEU A 35 6.35 -2.77 12.11
CA LEU A 35 6.48 -3.95 11.24
C LEU A 35 5.53 -3.91 10.04
N LEU A 36 4.28 -3.49 10.26
CA LEU A 36 3.28 -3.36 9.19
C LEU A 36 3.68 -2.29 8.17
N LEU A 37 4.16 -1.14 8.65
CA LEU A 37 4.65 -0.08 7.77
C LEU A 37 5.89 -0.53 6.99
N LYS A 38 6.83 -1.22 7.65
CA LYS A 38 7.99 -1.82 6.98
C LYS A 38 7.57 -2.76 5.85
N ALA A 39 6.62 -3.66 6.09
CA ALA A 39 6.12 -4.57 5.06
C ALA A 39 5.53 -3.83 3.85
N VAL A 40 4.79 -2.74 4.08
CA VAL A 40 4.28 -1.88 3.00
C VAL A 40 5.41 -1.23 2.20
N ARG A 41 6.47 -0.77 2.86
CA ARG A 41 7.64 -0.17 2.20
C ARG A 41 8.40 -1.20 1.37
N ASP A 42 8.61 -2.39 1.91
CA ASP A 42 9.27 -3.49 1.20
C ASP A 42 8.49 -3.84 -0.10
N ILE A 43 7.14 -3.84 -0.06
CA ILE A 43 6.31 -4.04 -1.25
C ILE A 43 6.45 -2.87 -2.24
N ALA A 44 6.49 -1.63 -1.76
CA ALA A 44 6.71 -0.48 -2.63
C ALA A 44 8.09 -0.49 -3.29
N ASP A 45 9.13 -0.90 -2.57
CA ASP A 45 10.48 -1.04 -3.12
C ASP A 45 10.53 -2.09 -4.23
N TYR A 46 9.78 -3.19 -4.04
CA TYR A 46 9.63 -4.21 -5.06
C TYR A 46 8.91 -3.68 -6.31
N GLN A 47 7.81 -2.94 -6.16
CA GLN A 47 6.99 -2.51 -7.29
C GLN A 47 7.53 -1.29 -8.03
N PHE A 48 8.05 -0.32 -7.29
CA PHE A 48 8.38 1.00 -7.83
C PHE A 48 9.88 1.27 -7.88
N GLY A 49 10.69 0.33 -7.38
CA GLY A 49 12.14 0.41 -7.36
C GLY A 49 12.68 0.68 -5.95
N ARG A 50 13.97 0.41 -5.78
CA ARG A 50 14.67 0.48 -4.49
C ARG A 50 14.59 1.88 -3.86
N ASP A 51 14.44 1.90 -2.53
CA ASP A 51 14.40 3.10 -1.68
C ASP A 51 13.21 4.04 -1.97
N VAL A 52 12.15 3.52 -2.61
CA VAL A 52 10.90 4.25 -2.87
C VAL A 52 9.94 4.11 -1.69
N GLY A 53 9.93 2.96 -1.02
CA GLY A 53 9.04 2.64 0.08
C GLY A 53 9.09 3.69 1.18
N GLU A 54 10.27 4.03 1.69
CA GLU A 54 10.42 5.04 2.75
C GLU A 54 9.98 6.45 2.32
N LYS A 55 10.24 6.82 1.05
CA LYS A 55 9.87 8.13 0.51
C LYS A 55 8.36 8.23 0.29
N LEU A 56 7.76 7.18 -0.27
CA LEU A 56 6.34 7.10 -0.56
C LEU A 56 5.52 6.95 0.73
N PHE A 57 6.01 6.20 1.70
CA PHE A 57 5.34 5.93 2.97
C PHE A 57 6.21 6.31 4.18
N PRO A 58 6.31 7.60 4.53
CA PRO A 58 7.10 8.06 5.68
C PRO A 58 6.56 7.52 7.02
N GLU A 59 7.29 7.73 8.13
CA GLU A 59 6.90 7.22 9.47
C GLU A 59 5.53 7.72 9.96
N SER A 60 5.05 8.85 9.45
CA SER A 60 3.73 9.38 9.74
C SER A 60 2.60 8.58 9.08
N CYS A 61 2.91 7.62 8.21
CA CYS A 61 1.91 6.75 7.62
C CYS A 61 1.25 5.83 8.65
N ARG A 62 -0.02 5.52 8.38
CA ARG A 62 -0.81 4.58 9.16
C ARG A 62 -1.28 3.44 8.27
N VAL A 63 -0.91 2.22 8.63
CA VAL A 63 -1.42 1.00 8.01
C VAL A 63 -2.65 0.52 8.79
N GLN A 64 -3.78 0.41 8.11
CA GLN A 64 -5.01 -0.12 8.69
C GLN A 64 -5.27 -1.53 8.20
N LEU A 65 -5.67 -2.39 9.14
CA LEU A 65 -6.04 -3.78 8.89
C LEU A 65 -7.48 -3.88 8.35
N SER A 66 -7.71 -4.85 7.49
CA SER A 66 -9.03 -5.27 7.06
C SER A 66 -9.82 -5.81 8.25
N LYS A 67 -11.00 -5.25 8.52
CA LYS A 67 -11.90 -5.72 9.59
C LYS A 67 -12.28 -7.19 9.44
N ARG A 68 -12.39 -7.67 8.20
CA ARG A 68 -12.83 -9.05 7.89
C ARG A 68 -11.73 -10.08 8.08
N THR A 69 -10.48 -9.73 7.79
CA THR A 69 -9.38 -10.70 7.69
C THR A 69 -8.23 -10.44 8.66
N GLY A 70 -8.23 -9.31 9.36
CA GLY A 70 -7.12 -8.89 10.22
C GLY A 70 -5.83 -8.57 9.47
N LYS A 71 -5.83 -8.55 8.13
CA LYS A 71 -4.63 -8.36 7.32
C LYS A 71 -4.43 -6.90 6.90
N PRO A 72 -3.18 -6.42 6.72
CA PRO A 72 -2.89 -5.07 6.22
C PRO A 72 -3.64 -4.78 4.92
N ARG A 73 -4.31 -3.63 4.83
CA ARG A 73 -5.15 -3.34 3.66
C ARG A 73 -5.09 -1.92 3.16
N TYR A 74 -5.07 -0.93 4.05
CA TYR A 74 -5.14 0.47 3.67
C TYR A 74 -3.95 1.23 4.23
N VAL A 75 -3.33 2.09 3.43
CA VAL A 75 -2.17 2.88 3.83
C VAL A 75 -2.51 4.36 3.69
N TYR A 76 -2.49 5.07 4.81
CA TYR A 76 -2.87 6.47 4.90
C TYR A 76 -1.68 7.38 5.21
N LEU A 77 -1.73 8.62 4.73
CA LEU A 77 -0.84 9.71 5.13
C LEU A 77 -1.69 10.95 5.38
N GLY A 78 -1.65 11.53 6.58
CA GLY A 78 -2.39 12.76 6.88
C GLY A 78 -3.91 12.68 6.67
N GLY A 79 -4.50 11.47 6.70
CA GLY A 79 -5.91 11.24 6.41
C GLY A 79 -6.21 10.81 4.97
N ASP A 80 -5.30 11.07 4.03
CA ASP A 80 -5.44 10.64 2.65
C ASP A 80 -5.06 9.17 2.49
N LEU A 81 -5.93 8.40 1.82
CA LEU A 81 -5.61 7.03 1.43
C LEU A 81 -4.63 7.09 0.26
N LEU A 82 -3.40 6.61 0.44
CA LEU A 82 -2.39 6.57 -0.62
C LEU A 82 -2.46 5.27 -1.42
N ALA A 83 -2.61 4.14 -0.75
CA ALA A 83 -2.60 2.85 -1.40
C ALA A 83 -3.45 1.83 -0.65
N THR A 84 -3.84 0.78 -1.37
CA THR A 84 -4.41 -0.43 -0.79
C THR A 84 -3.56 -1.63 -1.13
N ILE A 85 -3.40 -2.56 -0.20
CA ILE A 85 -2.71 -3.83 -0.45
C ILE A 85 -3.72 -4.79 -1.04
N ARG A 86 -3.48 -5.22 -2.28
CA ARG A 86 -4.36 -6.14 -3.01
C ARG A 86 -4.06 -7.58 -2.60
N TYR A 87 -5.13 -8.35 -2.41
CA TYR A 87 -5.07 -9.79 -2.26
C TYR A 87 -5.67 -10.41 -3.51
N PRO A 88 -5.09 -11.49 -4.07
CA PRO A 88 -4.10 -12.37 -3.44
C PRO A 88 -2.62 -12.02 -3.68
N ASP A 89 -2.31 -11.10 -4.60
CA ASP A 89 -0.93 -10.88 -5.07
C ASP A 89 -0.03 -10.04 -4.15
N ASN A 90 -0.57 -9.50 -3.06
CA ASN A 90 0.15 -8.66 -2.09
C ASN A 90 0.86 -7.45 -2.71
N LEU A 91 0.28 -6.89 -3.78
CA LEU A 91 0.78 -5.68 -4.43
C LEU A 91 -0.02 -4.46 -4.03
N LEU A 92 0.62 -3.29 -4.05
CA LEU A 92 -0.04 -2.00 -3.83
C LEU A 92 -0.82 -1.60 -5.07
N ALA A 93 -2.07 -1.24 -4.83
CA ALA A 93 -2.97 -0.56 -5.73
C ALA A 93 -3.10 0.89 -5.26
N LEU A 94 -2.56 1.83 -6.03
CA LEU A 94 -2.52 3.25 -5.67
C LEU A 94 -3.89 3.89 -5.71
N THR A 95 -4.09 4.96 -4.95
CA THR A 95 -5.14 5.93 -5.20
C THR A 95 -4.59 7.05 -6.09
N LEU A 96 -5.43 8.02 -6.44
CA LEU A 96 -4.97 9.23 -7.12
C LEU A 96 -3.96 10.01 -6.26
N LYS A 97 -4.24 10.17 -4.96
CA LYS A 97 -3.31 10.78 -4.00
C LYS A 97 -1.99 10.01 -3.88
N GLY A 98 -2.06 8.68 -3.91
CA GLY A 98 -0.87 7.83 -3.95
C GLY A 98 -0.04 8.02 -5.22
N ALA A 99 -0.70 8.18 -6.38
CA ALA A 99 -0.02 8.45 -7.64
C ALA A 99 0.59 9.85 -7.70
N GLU A 100 -0.12 10.87 -7.21
CA GLU A 100 0.42 12.23 -7.04
C GLU A 100 1.73 12.18 -6.25
N ARG A 101 1.70 11.53 -5.08
CA ARG A 101 2.89 11.36 -4.24
C ARG A 101 3.98 10.53 -4.89
N LEU A 102 3.63 9.43 -5.59
CA LEU A 102 4.61 8.63 -6.33
C LEU A 102 5.33 9.49 -7.37
N ARG A 103 4.59 10.36 -8.06
CA ARG A 103 5.14 11.30 -9.04
C ARG A 103 6.02 12.37 -8.41
N GLU A 104 5.68 12.88 -7.24
CA GLU A 104 6.57 13.77 -6.47
C GLU A 104 7.89 13.08 -6.09
N VAL A 105 7.82 11.80 -5.68
CA VAL A 105 9.00 11.04 -5.20
C VAL A 105 9.92 10.61 -6.33
N LEU A 106 9.35 10.09 -7.43
CA LEU A 106 10.12 9.48 -8.51
C LEU A 106 10.31 10.40 -9.72
N GLY A 107 9.52 11.47 -9.83
CA GLY A 107 9.43 12.23 -11.07
C GLY A 107 9.24 11.29 -12.25
N GLU A 108 10.02 11.50 -13.30
CA GLU A 108 9.98 10.76 -14.56
C GLU A 108 10.22 9.26 -14.46
N LYS A 109 10.80 8.79 -13.35
CA LYS A 109 11.07 7.37 -13.12
C LYS A 109 9.81 6.58 -12.73
N ALA A 110 8.71 7.25 -12.39
CA ALA A 110 7.44 6.57 -12.14
C ALA A 110 6.93 5.87 -13.41
N GLY A 111 6.31 4.70 -13.25
CA GLY A 111 5.61 4.03 -14.34
C GLY A 111 4.42 4.86 -14.81
N ARG A 112 4.58 5.56 -15.95
CA ARG A 112 3.57 6.48 -16.50
C ARG A 112 3.16 6.09 -17.91
N VAL A 113 1.90 6.34 -18.21
CA VAL A 113 1.29 6.24 -19.54
C VAL A 113 0.63 7.57 -19.83
N ILE A 114 1.11 8.27 -20.86
CA ILE A 114 0.55 9.54 -21.31
C ILE A 114 -0.37 9.25 -22.50
N ILE A 115 -1.61 9.74 -22.40
CA ILE A 115 -2.62 9.57 -23.44
C ILE A 115 -2.94 10.90 -24.10
N ARG A 116 -3.45 10.84 -25.34
CA ARG A 116 -3.89 12.02 -26.09
C ARG A 116 -5.09 12.69 -25.43
N GLU A 117 -5.25 13.99 -25.63
CA GLU A 117 -6.37 14.75 -25.04
C GLU A 117 -7.74 14.20 -25.50
N GLU A 118 -7.88 13.70 -26.74
CA GLU A 118 -9.14 13.14 -27.23
C GLU A 118 -9.55 11.86 -26.47
N ALA A 119 -8.58 11.15 -25.87
CA ALA A 119 -8.82 9.95 -25.09
C ALA A 119 -9.23 10.25 -23.64
N VAL A 120 -8.96 11.46 -23.14
CA VAL A 120 -9.31 11.88 -21.77
C VAL A 120 -10.81 11.80 -21.55
N GLU A 121 -11.62 12.18 -22.55
CA GLU A 121 -13.08 12.12 -22.44
C GLU A 121 -13.59 10.67 -22.42
N LYS A 122 -12.96 9.75 -23.16
CA LYS A 122 -13.27 8.32 -23.07
C LYS A 122 -12.95 7.77 -21.68
N LEU A 123 -11.81 8.18 -21.12
CA LEU A 123 -11.38 7.81 -19.77
C LEU A 123 -12.39 8.28 -18.71
N ARG A 124 -12.89 9.52 -18.81
CA ARG A 124 -13.92 10.06 -17.92
C ARG A 124 -15.22 9.25 -17.95
N LYS A 125 -15.59 8.74 -19.13
CA LYS A 125 -16.73 7.84 -19.32
C LYS A 125 -16.50 6.42 -18.80
N GLY A 126 -15.35 6.16 -18.17
CA GLY A 126 -14.99 4.87 -17.59
C GLY A 126 -14.33 3.90 -18.57
N MET A 127 -14.01 4.34 -19.79
CA MET A 127 -13.27 3.52 -20.75
C MET A 127 -11.79 3.48 -20.38
N SER A 128 -11.14 2.39 -20.76
CA SER A 128 -9.70 2.20 -20.54
C SER A 128 -8.91 2.66 -21.77
N PRO A 129 -7.71 3.25 -21.61
CA PRO A 129 -6.86 3.65 -22.74
C PRO A 129 -6.53 2.49 -23.66
N ALA A 130 -6.59 2.74 -24.96
CA ALA A 130 -6.11 1.83 -25.99
C ALA A 130 -4.73 2.24 -26.50
N ALA A 131 -4.02 1.33 -27.18
CA ALA A 131 -2.72 1.62 -27.78
C ALA A 131 -2.78 2.80 -28.78
N SER A 132 -3.90 2.97 -29.49
CA SER A 132 -4.12 4.11 -30.40
C SER A 132 -4.15 5.47 -29.69
N ASP A 133 -4.50 5.48 -28.40
CA ASP A 133 -4.58 6.69 -27.58
C ASP A 133 -3.21 7.08 -26.98
N LEU A 134 -2.18 6.25 -27.14
CA LEU A 134 -0.88 6.42 -26.51
C LEU A 134 -0.07 7.57 -27.13
N VAL A 135 0.51 8.40 -26.27
CA VAL A 135 1.54 9.39 -26.62
C VAL A 135 2.91 8.92 -26.12
N PHE A 136 2.98 8.43 -24.88
CA PHE A 136 4.22 7.97 -24.26
C PHE A 136 3.94 6.89 -23.21
N CYS A 137 4.85 5.94 -23.03
CA CYS A 137 4.87 5.04 -21.89
C CYS A 137 6.30 4.87 -21.36
N SER A 138 6.46 4.69 -20.04
CA SER A 138 7.77 4.38 -19.46
C SER A 138 8.27 3.00 -19.92
N ASP A 139 9.52 2.92 -20.39
CA ASP A 139 10.08 1.69 -20.98
C ASP A 139 10.11 0.49 -20.03
N GLY A 140 10.19 0.74 -18.72
CA GLY A 140 10.22 -0.31 -17.70
C GLY A 140 8.87 -1.00 -17.43
N ILE A 141 7.76 -0.53 -18.02
CA ILE A 141 6.42 -1.05 -17.73
C ILE A 141 6.28 -2.50 -18.21
N ARG A 142 5.92 -3.38 -17.27
CA ARG A 142 5.61 -4.78 -17.51
C ARG A 142 4.11 -5.05 -17.36
N PRO A 143 3.58 -6.10 -18.01
CA PRO A 143 2.22 -6.55 -17.77
C PRO A 143 1.98 -6.80 -16.27
N GLY A 144 0.93 -6.21 -15.72
CA GLY A 144 0.60 -6.31 -14.31
C GLY A 144 1.11 -5.17 -13.43
N ASP A 145 2.00 -4.33 -13.94
CA ASP A 145 2.53 -3.20 -13.19
C ASP A 145 1.45 -2.15 -12.92
N GLU A 146 1.60 -1.51 -11.78
CA GLU A 146 0.77 -0.40 -11.36
C GLU A 146 1.26 0.87 -12.08
N VAL A 147 0.37 1.55 -12.82
CA VAL A 147 0.72 2.68 -13.68
C VAL A 147 -0.12 3.91 -13.40
N VAL A 148 0.49 5.07 -13.57
CA VAL A 148 -0.16 6.38 -13.54
C VAL A 148 -0.51 6.79 -14.96
N VAL A 149 -1.78 7.10 -15.22
CA VAL A 149 -2.25 7.61 -16.51
C VAL A 149 -2.30 9.13 -16.44
N GLU A 150 -1.58 9.79 -17.32
CA GLU A 150 -1.42 11.25 -17.37
C GLU A 150 -1.95 11.81 -18.69
N ALA A 151 -2.39 13.07 -18.68
CA ALA A 151 -2.56 13.87 -19.88
C ALA A 151 -1.21 14.41 -20.35
N GLU A 152 -1.15 14.91 -21.58
CA GLU A 152 0.06 15.51 -22.17
C GLU A 152 0.61 16.69 -21.35
N ASN A 153 -0.26 17.42 -20.64
CA ASN A 153 0.12 18.51 -19.74
C ASN A 153 0.63 18.04 -18.36
N GLY A 154 0.79 16.73 -18.15
CA GLY A 154 1.26 16.14 -16.89
C GLY A 154 0.20 15.98 -15.81
N ARG A 155 -1.07 16.34 -16.06
CA ARG A 155 -2.16 16.12 -15.10
C ARG A 155 -2.42 14.63 -14.95
N ILE A 156 -2.45 14.14 -13.71
CA ILE A 156 -2.84 12.76 -13.40
C ILE A 156 -4.35 12.60 -13.63
N LEU A 157 -4.69 11.65 -14.49
CA LEU A 157 -6.06 11.35 -14.89
C LEU A 157 -6.59 10.11 -14.20
N ALA A 158 -5.76 9.08 -14.08
CA ALA A 158 -6.16 7.80 -13.52
C ALA A 158 -4.98 6.99 -12.99
N VAL A 159 -5.34 5.93 -12.27
CA VAL A 159 -4.44 4.84 -11.86
C VAL A 159 -5.02 3.52 -12.30
N GLY A 160 -4.15 2.62 -12.70
CA GLY A 160 -4.55 1.33 -13.23
C GLY A 160 -3.40 0.35 -13.29
N ARG A 161 -3.65 -0.73 -14.01
CA ARG A 161 -2.69 -1.81 -14.22
C ARG A 161 -2.38 -1.94 -15.71
N ALA A 162 -1.10 -2.00 -16.06
CA ALA A 162 -0.67 -2.30 -17.41
C ALA A 162 -1.15 -3.70 -17.83
N VAL A 163 -1.74 -3.79 -19.02
CA VAL A 163 -2.21 -5.05 -19.61
C VAL A 163 -1.10 -5.71 -20.44
N VAL A 164 -0.28 -4.91 -21.08
CA VAL A 164 0.84 -5.33 -21.94
C VAL A 164 2.12 -4.59 -21.57
N SER A 165 3.27 -5.02 -22.12
CA SER A 165 4.56 -4.37 -21.88
C SER A 165 4.65 -3.01 -22.59
N ALA A 166 5.56 -2.13 -22.16
CA ALA A 166 5.80 -0.84 -22.81
C ALA A 166 6.08 -0.98 -24.32
N GLN A 167 6.89 -1.96 -24.71
CA GLN A 167 7.19 -2.25 -26.12
C GLN A 167 5.91 -2.60 -26.89
N THR A 168 5.10 -3.51 -26.34
CA THR A 168 3.82 -3.90 -26.95
C THR A 168 2.84 -2.72 -27.02
N MET A 169 2.80 -1.85 -26.01
CA MET A 169 1.95 -0.65 -26.04
C MET A 169 2.28 0.24 -27.24
N ARG A 170 3.57 0.38 -27.58
CA ARG A 170 4.05 1.20 -28.71
C ARG A 170 3.77 0.56 -30.07
N GLU A 171 3.84 -0.78 -30.16
CA GLU A 171 3.75 -1.52 -31.43
C GLU A 171 2.31 -1.94 -31.80
N ALA A 172 1.43 -2.17 -30.82
CA ALA A 172 0.15 -2.82 -31.05
C ALA A 172 -0.84 -2.04 -31.94
N GLY A 173 -0.77 -0.70 -31.94
CA GLY A 173 -1.64 0.19 -32.71
C GLY A 173 -3.13 0.22 -32.29
N SER A 174 -3.62 -0.82 -31.61
CA SER A 174 -4.98 -0.93 -31.06
C SER A 174 -5.02 -1.85 -29.84
N GLY A 175 -6.18 -1.93 -29.16
CA GLY A 175 -6.39 -2.79 -27.98
C GLY A 175 -6.05 -2.10 -26.66
N VAL A 176 -6.66 -2.59 -25.57
CA VAL A 176 -6.55 -1.98 -24.24
C VAL A 176 -5.14 -2.18 -23.66
N ILE A 177 -4.49 -1.08 -23.29
CA ILE A 177 -3.12 -1.09 -22.74
C ILE A 177 -3.09 -0.95 -21.22
N VAL A 178 -4.08 -0.29 -20.62
CA VAL A 178 -4.17 -0.07 -19.17
C VAL A 178 -5.56 -0.37 -18.70
N LYS A 179 -5.71 -1.30 -17.74
CA LYS A 179 -6.99 -1.53 -17.05
C LYS A 179 -7.13 -0.51 -15.92
N VAL A 180 -7.98 0.48 -16.13
CA VAL A 180 -8.21 1.56 -15.16
C VAL A 180 -8.96 1.04 -13.95
N ARG A 181 -8.48 1.39 -12.74
CA ARG A 181 -9.15 1.08 -11.47
C ARG A 181 -9.83 2.31 -10.89
N LYS A 182 -9.19 3.46 -10.98
CA LYS A 182 -9.71 4.73 -10.46
C LYS A 182 -9.30 5.84 -11.41
N ALA A 183 -10.28 6.62 -11.85
CA ALA A 183 -10.05 7.85 -12.61
C ALA A 183 -10.47 9.07 -11.76
N CYS A 184 -9.85 10.21 -12.03
CA CYS A 184 -10.31 11.52 -11.58
C CYS A 184 -11.74 11.73 -12.09
N LYS A 185 -12.63 12.14 -11.18
CA LYS A 185 -13.94 12.67 -11.56
C LYS A 185 -13.75 14.17 -11.72
N THR A 186 -13.64 14.63 -12.96
CA THR A 186 -13.69 16.06 -13.28
C THR A 186 -14.50 16.21 -14.54
#